data_AF-H1KFY0-F1
#
_entry.id   AF-H1KFY0-F1
#
_cell.length_a   1.000
_cell.length_b   1.000
_cell.length_c   1.000
_cell.angle_alpha   90.00
_cell.angle_beta   90.00
_cell.angle_gamma   90.00
#
_symmetry.space_group_name_H-M   'P 1'
#
loop_
_entity.id
_entity.type
_entity.pdbx_description
1 polymer ?
#
loop_
_entity_poly.entity_id
_entity_poly.type
_entity_poly.pdbx_seq_one_letter_code
_entity_poly.pdbx_strand_id
1 'polypeptide(L)'
;MRTAVLATLLLAATSSAAKDEVPKGGKPFLKNGVSNCVVPGTEIDFHLTGQGTAQVVKASSNYPPLLRAAGVKIWKAWEVNRDGLRLLVLDNGRATRIMVKLPAGNGMAFIGEKEGGVSDILCQVLVSP
;
A
#
# COMPACT_ATOMS: atom_id res chain seq x y z
N MET A 1 33.72 -18.90 -49.49
CA MET A 1 32.38 -19.07 -48.88
C MET A 1 32.53 -19.02 -47.36
N ARG A 2 32.16 -17.91 -46.72
CA ARG A 2 32.18 -17.74 -45.25
C ARG A 2 31.02 -16.82 -44.89
N THR A 3 30.01 -17.36 -44.20
CA THR A 3 28.96 -16.60 -43.52
C THR A 3 28.34 -17.55 -42.48
N ALA A 4 28.77 -17.45 -41.23
CA ALA A 4 28.24 -16.58 -40.17
C ALA A 4 27.14 -17.31 -39.38
N VAL A 5 27.53 -17.91 -38.25
CA VAL A 5 26.64 -18.52 -37.26
C VAL A 5 26.02 -17.38 -36.43
N LEU A 6 24.69 -17.28 -36.46
CA LEU A 6 23.93 -16.33 -35.66
C LEU A 6 23.94 -16.78 -34.19
N ALA A 7 24.65 -16.05 -33.33
CA ALA A 7 24.61 -16.25 -31.89
C ALA A 7 23.43 -15.45 -31.30
N THR A 8 22.37 -16.14 -30.94
CA THR A 8 21.22 -15.56 -30.24
C THR A 8 21.60 -15.26 -28.79
N LEU A 9 21.86 -13.99 -28.45
CA LEU A 9 21.96 -13.56 -27.06
C LEU A 9 20.57 -13.67 -26.40
N LEU A 10 20.40 -14.64 -25.49
CA LEU A 10 19.32 -14.59 -24.51
C LEU A 10 19.66 -13.47 -23.50
N LEU A 11 18.99 -12.32 -23.62
CA LEU A 11 18.93 -11.37 -22.53
C LEU A 11 18.10 -12.01 -21.40
N ALA A 12 18.79 -12.58 -20.41
CA ALA A 12 18.18 -12.94 -19.14
C ALA A 12 17.62 -11.67 -18.51
N ALA A 13 16.30 -11.53 -18.52
CA ALA A 13 15.60 -10.51 -17.76
C ALA A 13 15.87 -10.77 -16.27
N THR A 14 16.84 -10.03 -15.72
CA THR A 14 16.98 -9.90 -14.28
C THR A 14 15.79 -9.08 -13.80
N SER A 15 14.70 -9.77 -13.48
CA SER A 15 13.59 -9.19 -12.73
C SER A 15 14.15 -8.70 -11.40
N SER A 16 14.53 -7.43 -11.36
CA SER A 16 14.89 -6.74 -10.14
C SER A 16 13.61 -6.67 -9.32
N ALA A 17 13.42 -7.66 -8.45
CA ALA A 17 12.44 -7.58 -7.37
C ALA A 17 12.88 -6.39 -6.52
N ALA A 18 12.25 -5.23 -6.77
CA ALA A 18 12.40 -4.06 -5.94
C ALA A 18 12.20 -4.53 -4.51
N LYS A 19 13.30 -4.52 -3.73
CA LYS A 19 13.29 -4.98 -2.35
C LYS A 19 12.20 -4.22 -1.63
N ASP A 20 11.21 -4.98 -1.20
CA ASP A 20 9.97 -4.55 -0.59
C ASP A 20 10.23 -4.02 0.85
N GLU A 21 11.17 -3.10 1.04
CA GLU A 21 11.62 -2.68 2.36
C GLU A 21 10.62 -1.72 3.02
N VAL A 22 10.15 -2.12 4.21
CA VAL A 22 9.51 -1.21 5.16
C VAL A 22 10.51 -0.07 5.44
N PRO A 23 10.11 1.21 5.35
CA PRO A 23 11.03 2.32 5.59
C PRO A 23 11.72 2.22 6.94
N LYS A 24 12.97 2.69 7.03
CA LYS A 24 13.77 2.70 8.27
C LYS A 24 12.96 3.28 9.44
N GLY A 25 12.72 2.47 10.47
CA GLY A 25 11.92 2.83 11.65
C GLY A 25 10.48 2.32 11.65
N GLY A 26 10.00 1.75 10.54
CA GLY A 26 8.73 1.03 10.50
C GLY A 26 8.88 -0.41 10.98
N LYS A 27 7.86 -0.93 11.68
CA LYS A 27 7.75 -2.34 12.08
C LYS A 27 6.49 -2.95 11.45
N PRO A 28 6.52 -4.19 10.97
CA PRO A 28 5.31 -4.85 10.44
C PRO A 28 4.13 -4.73 11.40
N PHE A 29 2.93 -4.50 10.87
CA PHE A 29 1.72 -4.43 11.68
C PHE A 29 1.20 -5.85 11.94
N LEU A 30 1.51 -6.38 13.13
CA LEU A 30 1.26 -7.78 13.51
C LEU A 30 -0.04 -7.97 14.30
N LYS A 31 -1.10 -7.23 13.96
CA LYS A 31 -2.42 -7.38 14.56
C LYS A 31 -3.46 -7.71 13.49
N ASN A 32 -4.32 -8.68 13.79
CA ASN A 32 -5.47 -9.00 12.95
C ASN A 32 -6.57 -7.96 13.13
N GLY A 33 -7.38 -7.74 12.10
CA GLY A 33 -8.51 -6.82 12.22
C GLY A 33 -9.02 -6.31 10.89
N VAL A 34 -9.72 -5.18 10.94
CA VAL A 34 -10.24 -4.48 9.77
C VAL A 34 -9.87 -3.01 9.82
N SER A 35 -9.71 -2.40 8.65
CA SER A 35 -9.59 -0.96 8.47
C SER A 35 -10.54 -0.52 7.37
N ASN A 36 -11.62 0.20 7.72
CA ASN A 36 -12.51 0.83 6.74
C ASN A 36 -12.06 2.29 6.57
N CYS A 37 -11.66 2.67 5.36
CA CYS A 37 -11.12 3.99 5.04
C CYS A 37 -12.03 4.73 4.06
N VAL A 38 -12.45 5.95 4.42
CA VAL A 38 -13.44 6.73 3.69
C VAL A 38 -13.03 8.19 3.49
N VAL A 39 -13.39 8.72 2.33
CA VAL A 39 -13.39 10.14 1.96
C VAL A 39 -14.58 10.35 1.02
N PRO A 40 -15.20 11.53 0.91
CA PRO A 40 -16.38 11.69 0.04
C PRO A 40 -16.20 11.09 -1.36
N GLY A 41 -17.11 10.18 -1.73
CA GLY A 41 -17.07 9.47 -3.02
C GLY A 41 -16.11 8.27 -3.08
N THR A 42 -15.44 7.91 -1.98
CA THR A 42 -14.45 6.82 -1.91
C THR A 42 -14.55 6.02 -0.62
N GLU A 43 -14.47 4.71 -0.74
CA GLU A 43 -14.43 3.73 0.36
C GLU A 43 -13.43 2.62 -0.01
N ILE A 44 -12.51 2.29 0.90
CA ILE A 44 -11.67 1.09 0.81
C ILE A 44 -11.72 0.33 2.13
N ASP A 45 -12.08 -0.95 2.06
CA ASP A 45 -12.05 -1.88 3.17
C ASP A 45 -10.80 -2.75 3.10
N PHE A 46 -10.11 -2.84 4.23
CA PHE A 46 -8.97 -3.71 4.41
C PHE A 46 -9.23 -4.75 5.50
N HIS A 47 -8.80 -5.98 5.25
CA HIS A 47 -8.57 -6.99 6.27
C HIS A 47 -7.08 -6.98 6.65
N LEU A 48 -6.77 -6.65 7.90
CA LEU A 48 -5.41 -6.66 8.46
C LEU A 48 -5.06 -8.10 8.86
N THR A 49 -4.00 -8.65 8.29
CA THR A 49 -3.71 -10.10 8.33
C THR A 49 -2.92 -10.55 9.56
N GLY A 50 -2.46 -9.62 10.39
CA GLY A 50 -1.52 -9.92 11.47
C GLY A 50 -0.11 -10.32 11.01
N GLN A 51 0.18 -10.25 9.71
CA GLN A 51 1.47 -10.66 9.12
C GLN A 51 2.19 -9.50 8.42
N GLY A 52 1.86 -8.25 8.78
CA GLY A 52 2.43 -7.07 8.14
C GLY A 52 1.84 -6.77 6.76
N THR A 53 0.64 -7.29 6.47
CA THR A 53 -0.10 -7.02 5.23
C THR A 53 -1.55 -6.66 5.53
N ALA A 54 -2.19 -6.01 4.57
CA ALA A 54 -3.60 -5.65 4.57
C ALA A 54 -4.20 -6.04 3.21
N GLN A 55 -5.22 -6.88 3.23
CA GLN A 55 -5.93 -7.31 2.02
C GLN A 55 -7.07 -6.35 1.72
N VAL A 56 -7.14 -5.82 0.51
CA VAL A 56 -8.29 -5.05 0.03
C VAL A 56 -9.48 -6.00 -0.15
N VAL A 57 -10.50 -5.83 0.67
CA VAL A 57 -11.74 -6.63 0.66
C VAL A 57 -12.75 -6.02 -0.31
N LYS A 58 -12.95 -4.70 -0.22
CA LYS A 58 -13.87 -3.93 -1.03
C LYS A 58 -13.23 -2.58 -1.35
N ALA A 59 -13.51 -2.06 -2.54
CA ALA A 59 -13.13 -0.70 -2.90
C ALA A 59 -14.17 -0.11 -3.85
N SER A 60 -14.60 1.11 -3.56
CA SER A 60 -15.41 1.93 -4.46
C SER A 60 -14.86 3.34 -4.46
N SER A 61 -14.79 3.97 -5.62
CA SER A 61 -14.28 5.34 -5.72
C SER A 61 -14.77 6.00 -6.98
N ASN A 62 -15.25 7.23 -6.88
CA ASN A 62 -15.43 8.14 -8.01
C ASN A 62 -14.10 8.77 -8.48
N TYR A 63 -12.98 8.45 -7.81
CA TYR A 63 -11.63 8.88 -8.15
C TYR A 63 -10.82 7.72 -8.77
N PRO A 64 -10.67 7.67 -10.10
CA PRO A 64 -10.06 6.52 -10.80
C PRO A 64 -8.64 6.13 -10.33
N PRO A 65 -7.73 7.08 -9.99
CA PRO A 65 -6.43 6.75 -9.42
C PRO A 65 -6.49 5.84 -8.20
N LEU A 66 -7.42 6.12 -7.29
CA LEU A 66 -7.54 5.36 -6.06
C LEU A 66 -8.22 4.01 -6.29
N LEU A 67 -9.17 3.93 -7.24
CA LEU A 67 -9.72 2.65 -7.68
C LEU A 67 -8.63 1.75 -8.29
N ARG A 68 -7.74 2.31 -9.13
CA ARG A 68 -6.58 1.57 -9.67
C ARG A 68 -5.62 1.12 -8.57
N ALA A 69 -5.34 1.99 -7.60
CA ALA A 69 -4.49 1.65 -6.46
C ALA A 69 -5.05 0.49 -5.64
N ALA A 70 -6.37 0.49 -5.38
CA ALA A 70 -7.09 -0.59 -4.70
C ALA A 70 -7.21 -1.88 -5.53
N GLY A 71 -6.88 -1.83 -6.83
CA GLY A 71 -6.71 -3.01 -7.68
C GLY A 71 -5.55 -3.90 -7.21
N VAL A 72 -4.55 -3.35 -6.51
CA VAL A 72 -3.55 -4.14 -5.80
C VAL A 72 -4.21 -4.74 -4.57
N LYS A 73 -4.42 -6.06 -4.58
CA LYS A 73 -5.23 -6.75 -3.55
C LYS A 73 -4.55 -6.90 -2.20
N ILE A 74 -3.22 -6.91 -2.16
CA ILE A 74 -2.44 -7.04 -0.92
C ILE A 74 -1.56 -5.82 -0.80
N TRP A 75 -1.81 -5.03 0.23
CA TRP A 75 -1.00 -3.90 0.63
C TRP A 75 -0.12 -4.34 1.78
N LYS A 76 1.04 -3.72 1.90
CA LYS A 76 1.84 -3.86 3.11
C LYS A 76 1.22 -3.03 4.22
N ALA A 77 1.33 -3.54 5.44
CA ALA A 77 0.87 -2.88 6.64
C ALA A 77 2.02 -2.80 7.65
N TRP A 78 2.38 -1.60 8.06
CA TRP A 78 3.39 -1.41 9.11
C TRP A 78 3.04 -0.24 10.02
N GLU A 79 3.64 -0.26 11.19
CA GLU A 79 3.52 0.79 12.18
C GLU A 79 4.78 1.65 12.20
N VAL A 80 4.61 2.97 12.27
CA VAL A 80 5.69 3.92 12.53
C VAL A 80 5.33 4.72 13.77
N ASN A 81 6.29 4.87 14.69
CA ASN A 81 6.20 5.82 15.78
C ASN A 81 7.07 7.04 15.43
N ARG A 82 6.45 8.21 15.31
CA ARG A 82 7.12 9.46 14.97
C ARG A 82 6.51 10.60 15.78
N ASP A 83 7.34 11.36 16.48
CA ASP A 83 6.92 12.54 17.26
C ASP A 83 5.76 12.25 18.25
N GLY A 84 5.80 11.08 18.89
CA GLY A 84 4.74 10.61 19.81
C GLY A 84 3.45 10.14 19.12
N LEU A 85 3.39 10.17 17.79
CA LEU A 85 2.28 9.64 17.01
C LEU A 85 2.56 8.20 16.58
N ARG A 86 1.58 7.33 16.82
CA ARG A 86 1.55 5.96 16.32
C ARG A 86 0.75 5.91 15.03
N LEU A 87 1.40 5.58 13.92
CA LEU A 87 0.81 5.60 12.59
C LEU A 87 0.75 4.18 12.01
N LEU A 88 -0.42 3.73 11.58
CA LEU A 88 -0.56 2.61 10.66
C LEU A 88 -0.35 3.11 9.23
N VAL A 89 0.52 2.45 8.49
CA VAL A 89 0.78 2.73 7.08
C VAL A 89 0.31 1.55 6.26
N LEU A 90 -0.59 1.81 5.32
CA LEU A 90 -1.06 0.89 4.30
C LEU A 90 -0.44 1.32 2.97
N ASP A 91 0.38 0.49 2.35
CA ASP A 91 1.12 0.83 1.13
C ASP A 91 0.93 -0.24 0.05
N ASN A 92 0.52 0.19 -1.14
CA ASN A 92 0.25 -0.72 -2.24
C ASN A 92 1.49 -1.09 -3.08
N GLY A 93 2.68 -0.57 -2.72
CA GLY A 93 3.93 -0.78 -3.45
C GLY A 93 4.00 -0.08 -4.81
N ARG A 94 3.00 0.73 -5.16
CA ARG A 94 2.85 1.41 -6.46
C ARG A 94 2.50 2.89 -6.28
N ALA A 95 3.24 3.55 -5.37
CA ALA A 95 3.15 4.98 -5.05
C ALA A 95 1.84 5.47 -4.42
N THR A 96 0.94 4.57 -4.00
CA THR A 96 -0.21 4.94 -3.17
C THR A 96 -0.01 4.44 -1.74
N ARG A 97 -0.20 5.34 -0.79
CA ARG A 97 -0.03 5.06 0.64
C ARG A 97 -1.12 5.75 1.44
N ILE A 98 -1.71 5.04 2.39
CA ILE A 98 -2.61 5.61 3.39
C ILE A 98 -1.89 5.56 4.74
N MET A 99 -1.77 6.70 5.40
CA MET A 99 -1.17 6.82 6.73
C MET A 99 -2.26 7.21 7.73
N VAL A 100 -2.49 6.38 8.74
CA VAL A 100 -3.59 6.50 9.70
C VAL A 100 -3.04 6.68 11.11
N LYS A 101 -3.44 7.72 11.81
CA LYS A 101 -3.13 7.91 13.23
C LYS A 101 -3.94 6.94 14.09
N LEU A 102 -3.27 6.10 14.87
CA LEU A 102 -3.91 5.21 15.82
C LEU A 102 -3.98 5.83 17.24
N PRO A 103 -5.06 5.60 18.00
CA PRO A 103 -6.32 4.96 17.61
C PRO A 103 -7.32 5.92 16.94
N ALA A 104 -6.93 7.18 16.71
CA ALA A 104 -7.84 8.26 16.33
C ALA A 104 -8.49 8.11 14.95
N GLY A 105 -7.91 7.33 14.03
CA GLY A 105 -8.45 7.04 12.72
C GLY A 105 -8.24 8.13 11.66
N ASN A 106 -7.89 9.36 12.05
CA ASN A 106 -7.54 10.41 11.09
C ASN A 106 -6.29 10.04 10.31
N GLY A 107 -6.31 10.21 9.00
CA GLY A 107 -5.19 9.85 8.14
C GLY A 107 -5.06 10.72 6.90
N MET A 108 -4.02 10.42 6.12
CA MET A 108 -3.80 11.01 4.80
C MET A 108 -3.55 9.90 3.77
N ALA A 109 -4.22 10.01 2.63
CA ALA A 109 -4.00 9.18 1.45
C ALA A 109 -3.12 9.94 0.46
N PHE A 110 -1.93 9.41 0.19
CA PHE A 110 -1.01 9.86 -0.85
C PHE A 110 -1.24 8.99 -2.09
N ILE A 111 -1.51 9.60 -3.23
CA ILE A 111 -1.87 8.91 -4.47
C ILE A 111 -0.89 9.33 -5.56
N GLY A 112 0.03 8.42 -5.91
CA GLY A 112 0.90 8.39 -7.10
C GLY A 112 1.56 9.71 -7.51
N GLU A 113 2.90 9.75 -7.62
CA GLU A 113 3.65 10.97 -7.99
C GLU A 113 3.20 11.65 -9.31
N LYS A 114 2.65 10.89 -10.27
CA LYS A 114 2.15 11.40 -11.56
C LYS A 114 0.66 11.74 -11.57
N GLU A 115 -0.11 11.16 -10.65
CA GLU A 115 -1.57 11.31 -10.56
C GLU A 115 -1.98 12.27 -9.44
N GLY A 116 -1.04 12.55 -8.52
CA GLY A 116 -0.87 13.82 -7.82
C GLY A 116 -2.02 14.19 -6.89
N GLY A 117 -2.19 13.47 -5.79
CA GLY A 117 -3.12 13.88 -4.74
C GLY A 117 -2.68 13.49 -3.35
N VAL A 118 -2.81 14.43 -2.42
CA VAL A 118 -2.90 14.14 -0.99
C VAL A 118 -4.33 14.45 -0.58
N SER A 119 -5.00 13.53 0.09
CA SER A 119 -6.33 13.73 0.62
C SER A 119 -6.37 13.35 2.08
N ASP A 120 -7.08 14.15 2.88
CA ASP A 120 -7.52 13.69 4.19
C ASP A 120 -8.44 12.48 4.00
N ILE A 121 -8.29 11.50 4.89
CA ILE A 121 -9.06 10.25 4.88
C ILE A 121 -9.34 9.83 6.31
N LEU A 122 -10.54 9.34 6.58
CA LEU A 122 -10.91 8.79 7.87
C LEU A 122 -10.88 7.27 7.79
N CYS A 123 -10.15 6.63 8.69
CA CYS A 123 -10.06 5.19 8.77
C CYS A 123 -10.49 4.67 10.15
N GLN A 124 -11.54 3.85 10.19
CA GLN A 124 -11.88 3.10 11.39
C GLN A 124 -11.02 1.83 11.44
N VAL A 125 -10.11 1.76 12.41
CA VAL A 125 -9.22 0.61 12.61
C VAL A 125 -9.69 -0.19 13.83
N LEU A 126 -10.22 -1.38 13.58
CA LEU A 126 -10.66 -2.31 14.63
C LEU A 126 -9.74 -3.52 14.61
N VAL A 127 -8.94 -3.68 15.66
CA VAL A 127 -8.04 -4.83 15.82
C VAL A 127 -8.65 -5.85 16.77
N SER A 128 -8.50 -7.12 16.45
CA SER A 128 -8.82 -8.20 17.38
C SER A 128 -7.85 -8.16 18.56
N PRO A 129 -8.32 -8.37 19.81
CA PRO A 129 -7.47 -8.51 20.98
C PRO A 129 -6.40 -9.60 20.85
#